data_AF-A0A4Z2DGR1-F1
#
_entry.id   AF-A0A4Z2DGR1-F1
#
_cell.length_a   1.000
_cell.length_b   1.000
_cell.length_c   1.000
_cell.angle_alpha   90.00
_cell.angle_beta   90.00
_cell.angle_gamma   90.00
#
_symmetry.space_group_name_H-M   'P 1'
#
loop_
_entity.id
_entity.type
_entity.pdbx_description
1 polymer ?
#
loop_
_entity_poly.entity_id
_entity_poly.type
_entity_poly.pdbx_seq_one_letter_code
_entity_poly.pdbx_strand_id
1 'polypeptide(L)'
;MGNWCCGLCPNSRSDEDEEMERQRLIPSPQLSYDGTQQPYRSFSSPDHATSEPQSDINTMMTDIIKIAENQVVDAGATDYNPLDSQEHIERSRYYAENIARQPLGPPPLPVLLPRTFGNPASIIDAPLIDVAEINEIKQLAKENAVLVHEMGNQEKDDLITHFTQS
;
A
#
# COMPACT_ATOMS: atom_id res chain seq x y z
N MET A 1 -3.33 -41.94 19.22
CA MET A 1 -2.54 -42.99 18.53
C MET A 1 -2.78 -42.82 17.04
N GLY A 2 -1.72 -42.83 16.23
CA GLY A 2 -1.83 -42.93 14.76
C GLY A 2 -1.31 -41.72 13.99
N ASN A 3 0.01 -41.64 13.86
CA ASN A 3 0.72 -40.86 12.86
C ASN A 3 0.85 -41.69 11.56
N TRP A 4 0.58 -41.09 10.40
CA TRP A 4 1.14 -41.43 9.08
C TRP A 4 0.70 -40.33 8.10
N CYS A 5 1.53 -39.34 7.78
CA CYS A 5 2.73 -39.31 6.93
C CYS A 5 2.47 -39.51 5.43
N CYS A 6 2.72 -38.41 4.70
CA CYS A 6 3.61 -38.28 3.55
C CYS A 6 3.30 -38.99 2.23
N GLY A 7 3.28 -38.18 1.18
CA GLY A 7 3.26 -38.55 -0.24
C GLY A 7 2.17 -37.72 -0.91
N LEU A 8 2.44 -36.54 -1.47
CA LEU A 8 3.10 -36.40 -2.77
C LEU A 8 3.59 -34.94 -2.92
N CYS A 9 4.86 -34.68 -2.65
CA CYS A 9 5.54 -33.51 -3.22
C CYS A 9 6.72 -34.05 -4.04
N PRO A 10 6.60 -34.14 -5.38
CA PRO A 10 7.77 -34.32 -6.22
C PRO A 10 8.46 -32.96 -6.39
N ASN A 11 9.73 -32.90 -5.98
CA ASN A 11 10.75 -31.93 -6.41
C ASN A 11 10.26 -30.55 -6.89
N SER A 12 10.40 -29.54 -6.05
CA SER A 12 10.73 -28.19 -6.52
C SER A 12 11.91 -27.67 -5.72
N ARG A 13 13.10 -27.97 -6.24
CA ARG A 13 14.26 -27.12 -6.00
C ARG A 13 14.13 -25.99 -7.02
N SER A 14 13.53 -24.88 -6.61
CA SER A 14 13.64 -23.60 -7.31
C SER A 14 13.76 -22.54 -6.24
N ASP A 15 14.88 -21.81 -6.31
CA ASP A 15 15.28 -20.71 -5.43
C ASP A 15 14.37 -19.47 -5.65
N GLU A 16 13.03 -19.64 -5.64
CA GLU A 16 12.06 -18.59 -5.93
C GLU A 16 11.13 -18.25 -4.74
N ASP A 17 11.27 -18.94 -3.60
CA ASP A 17 10.44 -18.68 -2.41
C ASP A 17 10.92 -17.47 -1.58
N GLU A 18 12.10 -16.88 -1.85
CA GLU A 18 12.60 -15.73 -1.06
C GLU A 18 11.83 -14.42 -1.30
N GLU A 19 11.06 -14.30 -2.40
CA GLU A 19 10.32 -13.06 -2.71
C GLU A 19 8.92 -13.01 -2.08
N MET A 20 8.38 -14.12 -1.59
CA MET A 20 7.06 -14.15 -0.94
C MET A 20 7.09 -13.74 0.54
N GLU A 21 8.25 -13.75 1.21
CA GLU A 21 8.37 -13.36 2.62
C GLU A 21 8.30 -11.84 2.86
N ARG A 22 8.28 -11.02 1.80
CA ARG A 22 8.25 -9.55 1.91
C ARG A 22 6.85 -8.93 1.83
N GLN A 23 5.79 -9.74 1.82
CA GLN A 23 4.43 -9.22 1.84
C GLN A 23 4.09 -8.66 3.23
N ARG A 24 3.75 -7.37 3.28
CA ARG A 24 3.33 -6.67 4.49
C ARG A 24 2.11 -7.38 5.10
N LEU A 25 2.30 -8.03 6.25
CA LEU A 25 1.25 -8.76 6.98
C LEU A 25 0.23 -7.85 7.69
N ILE A 26 0.38 -6.53 7.62
CA ILE A 26 -0.49 -5.55 8.28
C ILE A 26 -1.20 -4.72 7.21
N PRO A 27 -2.54 -4.84 7.06
CA PRO A 27 -3.32 -3.90 6.27
C PRO A 27 -3.19 -2.52 6.91
N SER A 28 -2.73 -1.53 6.15
CA SER A 28 -2.67 -0.13 6.58
C SER A 28 -4.05 0.29 7.10
N PRO A 29 -4.24 0.58 8.40
CA PRO A 29 -5.42 1.32 8.80
C PRO A 29 -5.28 2.69 8.14
N GLN A 30 -6.33 3.14 7.45
CA GLN A 30 -6.39 4.51 6.97
C GLN A 30 -6.14 5.40 8.19
N LEU A 31 -4.98 6.06 8.19
CA LEU A 31 -4.59 7.02 9.21
C LEU A 31 -5.56 8.20 9.11
N SER A 32 -6.72 8.06 9.74
CA SER A 32 -7.52 9.19 10.20
C SER A 32 -6.73 9.82 11.34
N TYR A 33 -5.80 10.70 10.96
CA TYR A 33 -5.12 11.59 11.87
C TYR A 33 -6.16 12.60 12.38
N ASP A 34 -6.82 12.29 13.50
CA ASP A 34 -7.65 13.26 14.22
C ASP A 34 -6.73 14.04 15.18
N GLY A 35 -5.91 14.89 14.58
CA GLY A 35 -5.11 15.90 15.27
C GLY A 35 -5.73 17.26 15.01
N THR A 36 -6.48 17.75 15.99
CA THR A 36 -6.99 19.13 16.10
C THR A 36 -7.84 19.64 14.93
N GLN A 37 -9.13 19.30 14.91
CA GLN A 37 -10.12 20.09 14.18
C GLN A 37 -10.21 21.51 14.77
N GLN A 38 -9.65 22.50 14.06
CA GLN A 38 -10.23 23.85 14.08
C GLN A 38 -11.23 23.96 12.94
N PRO A 39 -12.44 24.49 13.18
CA PRO A 39 -13.49 24.52 12.18
C PRO A 39 -13.11 25.45 11.03
N TYR A 40 -13.26 24.95 9.80
CA TYR A 40 -13.11 25.67 8.55
C TYR A 40 -13.69 27.09 8.64
N ARG A 41 -12.83 28.11 8.65
CA ARG A 41 -13.21 29.44 8.15
C ARG A 41 -12.88 29.48 6.66
N SER A 42 -13.91 29.82 5.89
CA SER A 42 -13.89 30.11 4.47
C SER A 42 -12.65 30.90 4.06
N PHE A 43 -11.94 30.40 3.04
CA PHE A 43 -10.90 31.15 2.35
C PHE A 43 -11.52 32.44 1.79
N SER A 44 -11.21 33.57 2.44
CA SER A 44 -11.30 34.88 1.80
C SER A 44 -9.92 35.17 1.23
N SER A 45 -9.87 35.60 -0.04
CA SER A 45 -8.63 36.07 -0.67
C SER A 45 -7.97 37.13 0.22
N PRO A 46 -6.62 37.18 0.29
CA PRO A 46 -5.96 38.14 1.15
C PRO A 46 -6.12 39.54 0.56
N ASP A 47 -7.08 40.29 1.09
CA ASP A 47 -7.08 41.74 0.94
C ASP A 47 -5.85 42.28 1.67
N HIS A 48 -5.06 43.01 0.89
CA HIS A 48 -3.81 43.64 1.26
C HIS A 48 -4.06 44.68 2.35
N ALA A 49 -3.82 44.34 3.61
CA ALA A 49 -3.77 45.31 4.70
C ALA A 49 -2.52 45.06 5.55
N THR A 50 -1.55 45.96 5.33
CA THR A 50 -0.29 46.15 6.04
C THR A 50 -0.41 46.03 7.57
N SER A 51 0.15 44.97 8.10
CA SER A 51 0.99 44.99 9.30
C SER A 51 1.86 43.73 9.28
N GLU A 52 3.01 43.79 8.59
CA GLU A 52 4.03 42.76 8.74
C GLU A 52 4.47 42.75 10.20
N PRO A 53 4.34 41.64 10.95
CA PRO A 53 5.27 41.43 12.04
C PRO A 53 6.63 41.32 11.36
N GLN A 54 7.56 42.18 11.75
CA GLN A 54 8.94 42.12 11.29
C GLN A 54 9.52 40.78 11.76
N SER A 55 9.27 39.72 10.99
CA SER A 55 9.80 38.39 11.27
C SER A 55 11.31 38.52 11.13
N ASP A 56 12.02 38.22 12.21
CA ASP A 56 13.47 38.23 12.23
C ASP A 56 13.97 37.45 11.00
N ILE A 57 14.75 38.12 10.15
CA ILE A 57 15.27 37.56 8.90
C ILE A 57 15.97 36.22 9.18
N ASN A 58 16.54 36.07 10.38
CA ASN A 58 17.15 34.84 10.85
C ASN A 58 16.13 33.69 11.03
N THR A 59 14.90 33.98 11.48
CA THR A 59 13.82 32.98 11.59
C THR A 59 13.35 32.53 10.22
N MET A 60 13.10 33.47 9.31
CA MET A 60 12.70 33.14 7.94
C MET A 60 13.77 32.31 7.22
N MET A 61 15.04 32.69 7.36
CA MET A 61 16.16 31.92 6.80
C MET A 61 16.25 30.52 7.40
N THR A 62 16.03 30.38 8.71
CA THR A 62 16.01 29.07 9.39
C THR A 62 14.89 28.18 8.86
N ASP A 63 13.71 28.74 8.61
CA ASP A 63 12.57 27.99 8.08
C ASP A 63 12.81 27.55 6.64
N ILE A 64 13.41 28.41 5.81
CA ILE A 64 13.80 28.06 4.44
C ILE A 64 14.80 26.89 4.44
N ILE A 65 15.81 26.94 5.32
CA ILE A 65 16.82 25.88 5.43
C ILE A 65 16.17 24.57 5.87
N LYS A 66 15.31 24.59 6.89
CA LYS A 66 14.58 23.39 7.34
C LYS A 66 13.67 22.79 6.26
N ILE A 67 13.03 23.64 5.46
CA ILE A 67 12.21 23.19 4.33
C ILE A 67 13.08 22.52 3.29
N ALA A 68 14.23 23.11 2.95
CA ALA A 68 15.17 22.54 1.99
C ALA A 68 15.77 21.20 2.49
N GLU A 69 16.17 21.12 3.76
CA GLU A 69 16.69 19.89 4.39
C GLU A 69 15.71 18.72 4.29
N ASN A 70 14.40 18.99 4.35
CA ASN A 70 13.36 17.95 4.24
C ASN A 70 12.94 17.63 2.79
N GLN A 71 13.35 18.43 1.81
CA GLN A 71 12.98 18.26 0.40
C GLN A 71 14.10 17.69 -0.47
N VAL A 72 15.35 17.80 -0.02
CA VAL A 72 16.50 17.22 -0.70
C VAL A 72 16.64 15.75 -0.31
N VAL A 73 16.85 14.89 -1.31
CA VAL A 73 17.12 13.47 -1.11
C VAL A 73 18.62 13.24 -1.11
N ASP A 74 19.15 12.60 -0.07
CA ASP A 74 20.54 12.16 -0.04
C ASP A 74 20.72 10.93 -0.95
N ALA A 75 21.30 11.15 -2.13
CA ALA A 75 21.60 10.10 -3.10
C ALA A 75 22.71 9.14 -2.64
N GLY A 76 23.44 9.48 -1.57
CA GLY A 76 24.53 8.67 -1.00
C GLY A 76 24.14 7.85 0.22
N ALA A 77 22.89 7.91 0.68
CA ALA A 77 22.38 7.13 1.82
C ALA A 77 22.14 5.64 1.46
N THR A 78 23.15 4.99 0.89
CA THR A 78 23.12 3.56 0.54
C THR A 78 23.65 2.65 1.64
N ASP A 79 24.36 3.23 2.61
CA ASP A 79 24.98 2.46 3.68
C ASP A 79 23.91 1.99 4.67
N TYR A 80 23.93 0.69 4.97
CA TYR A 80 23.19 0.15 6.11
C TYR A 80 23.64 0.94 7.33
N ASN A 81 22.71 1.65 7.97
CA ASN A 81 22.94 2.31 9.25
C ASN A 81 22.55 1.31 10.35
N PRO A 82 23.45 0.40 10.79
CA PRO A 82 23.17 -0.37 11.99
C PRO A 82 23.04 0.64 13.12
N LEU A 83 21.85 0.73 13.70
CA LEU A 83 21.75 1.23 15.07
C LEU A 83 22.81 0.49 15.90
N ASP A 84 23.51 1.21 16.76
CA ASP A 84 24.42 0.56 17.70
C ASP A 84 23.65 -0.56 18.43
N SER A 85 24.28 -1.72 18.61
CA SER A 85 23.61 -2.92 19.12
C SER A 85 22.93 -2.65 20.48
N GLN A 86 23.58 -1.83 21.31
CA GLN A 86 23.05 -1.40 22.60
C GLN A 86 21.85 -0.47 22.44
N GLU A 87 21.92 0.52 21.55
CA GLU A 87 20.81 1.42 21.24
C GLU A 87 19.59 0.65 20.73
N HIS A 88 19.78 -0.33 19.85
CA HIS A 88 18.71 -1.18 19.37
C HIS A 88 18.03 -1.96 20.51
N ILE A 89 18.81 -2.56 21.41
CA ILE A 89 18.29 -3.31 22.58
C ILE A 89 17.50 -2.39 23.51
N GLU A 90 18.04 -1.21 23.83
CA GLU A 90 17.35 -0.25 24.71
C GLU A 90 16.06 0.27 24.08
N ARG A 91 16.09 0.58 22.78
CA ARG A 91 14.92 1.08 22.04
C ARG A 91 13.84 0.01 21.90
N SER A 92 14.21 -1.24 21.66
CA SER A 92 13.27 -2.36 21.62
C SER A 92 12.60 -2.62 22.98
N ARG A 93 13.36 -2.55 24.08
CA ARG A 93 12.81 -2.65 25.44
C ARG A 93 11.83 -1.52 25.71
N TYR A 94 12.19 -0.29 25.36
CA TYR A 94 11.34 0.89 25.53
C TYR A 94 9.99 0.74 24.79
N TYR A 95 10.00 0.27 23.53
CA TYR A 95 8.76 0.04 22.79
C TYR A 95 7.92 -1.10 23.39
N ALA A 96 8.56 -2.20 23.81
CA ALA A 96 7.84 -3.31 24.45
C ALA A 96 7.15 -2.87 25.74
N GLU A 97 7.84 -2.10 26.58
CA GLU A 97 7.27 -1.54 27.82
C GLU A 97 6.13 -0.56 27.55
N ASN A 98 6.28 0.31 26.55
CA ASN A 98 5.24 1.26 26.19
C ASN A 98 3.98 0.59 25.64
N ILE A 99 4.14 -0.41 24.75
CA ILE A 99 3.02 -1.19 24.21
C ILE A 99 2.32 -1.96 25.34
N ALA A 100 3.08 -2.54 26.28
CA ALA A 100 2.52 -3.27 27.40
C ALA A 100 1.73 -2.38 28.38
N ARG A 101 2.11 -1.09 28.51
CA ARG A 101 1.41 -0.10 29.36
C ARG A 101 0.25 0.58 28.65
N GLN A 102 0.23 0.56 27.32
CA GLN A 102 -0.87 1.11 26.56
C GLN A 102 -2.09 0.18 26.70
N PRO A 103 -3.28 0.71 27.03
CA PRO A 103 -4.49 -0.10 26.99
C PRO A 103 -4.74 -0.46 25.52
N LEU A 104 -4.30 -1.66 25.15
CA LEU A 104 -4.70 -2.26 23.88
C LEU A 104 -6.21 -2.41 23.96
N GLY A 105 -6.91 -1.82 22.99
CA GLY A 105 -8.33 -2.08 22.80
C GLY A 105 -8.59 -3.60 22.71
N PRO A 106 -9.87 -4.03 22.69
CA PRO A 106 -10.16 -5.44 22.54
C PRO A 106 -9.38 -6.00 21.34
N PRO A 107 -8.70 -7.15 21.49
CA PRO A 107 -7.96 -7.73 20.39
C PRO A 107 -8.90 -7.82 19.19
N PRO A 108 -8.41 -7.52 17.97
CA PRO A 108 -9.25 -7.63 16.79
C PRO A 108 -9.82 -9.04 16.78
N LEU A 109 -11.15 -9.14 16.90
CA LEU A 109 -11.82 -10.43 16.84
C LEU A 109 -11.47 -11.06 15.49
N PRO A 110 -11.25 -12.39 15.43
CA PRO A 110 -11.02 -13.06 14.17
C PRO A 110 -12.15 -12.69 13.21
N VAL A 111 -11.78 -12.28 12.00
CA VAL A 111 -12.75 -11.93 10.96
C VAL A 111 -13.56 -13.18 10.66
N LEU A 112 -14.78 -13.22 11.16
CA LEU A 112 -15.73 -14.27 10.83
C LEU A 112 -16.24 -14.00 9.42
N LEU A 113 -16.26 -15.04 8.58
CA LEU A 113 -16.90 -14.94 7.27
C LEU A 113 -18.36 -14.52 7.47
N PRO A 114 -18.86 -13.54 6.70
CA PRO A 114 -20.27 -13.20 6.73
C PRO A 114 -21.12 -14.45 6.52
N ARG A 115 -22.06 -14.72 7.44
CA ARG A 115 -23.01 -15.80 7.22
C ARG A 115 -23.87 -15.45 6.01
N THR A 116 -23.99 -16.37 5.07
CA THR A 116 -24.97 -16.27 4.00
C THR A 116 -26.36 -16.19 4.64
N PHE A 117 -27.19 -15.26 4.19
CA PHE A 117 -28.58 -15.16 4.65
C PHE A 117 -29.40 -16.26 3.97
N GLY A 118 -30.03 -17.13 4.75
CA GLY A 118 -30.96 -18.15 4.26
C GLY A 118 -30.68 -19.58 4.75
N ASN A 119 -31.58 -20.51 4.41
CA ASN A 119 -31.39 -21.92 4.67
C ASN A 119 -30.38 -22.50 3.66
N PRO A 120 -29.21 -23.02 4.09
CA PRO A 120 -28.18 -23.51 3.17
C PRO A 120 -28.68 -24.62 2.25
N ALA A 121 -29.57 -25.50 2.74
CA ALA A 121 -30.16 -26.55 1.90
C ALA A 121 -30.96 -25.95 0.74
N SER A 122 -31.81 -24.96 1.03
CA SER A 122 -32.63 -24.29 0.03
C SER A 122 -31.83 -23.48 -1.00
N ILE A 123 -30.66 -22.96 -0.61
CA ILE A 123 -29.76 -22.24 -1.53
C ILE A 123 -29.07 -23.22 -2.48
N ILE A 124 -28.64 -24.38 -1.98
CA ILE A 124 -27.97 -25.41 -2.79
C ILE A 124 -28.97 -26.05 -3.77
N ASP A 125 -30.22 -26.24 -3.35
CA ASP A 125 -31.28 -26.80 -4.17
C ASP A 125 -31.92 -25.76 -5.13
N ALA A 126 -31.48 -24.50 -5.08
CA ALA A 126 -32.01 -23.47 -5.96
C ALA A 126 -31.68 -23.77 -7.44
N PRO A 127 -32.51 -23.30 -8.39
CA PRO A 127 -32.22 -23.43 -9.81
C PRO A 127 -30.82 -22.88 -10.15
N LEU A 128 -30.07 -23.65 -10.92
CA LEU A 128 -28.77 -23.23 -11.41
C LEU A 128 -28.92 -22.13 -12.47
N ILE A 129 -27.85 -21.34 -12.63
CA ILE A 129 -27.71 -20.37 -13.72
C ILE A 129 -27.92 -21.04 -15.09
N ASP A 130 -28.59 -20.37 -16.02
CA ASP A 130 -28.88 -20.95 -17.33
C ASP A 130 -27.62 -21.04 -18.20
N VAL A 131 -27.55 -22.05 -19.05
CA VAL A 131 -26.43 -22.25 -19.98
C VAL A 131 -26.35 -21.10 -20.99
N ALA A 132 -27.48 -20.49 -21.35
CA ALA A 132 -27.49 -19.31 -22.20
C ALA A 132 -26.73 -18.13 -21.55
N GLU A 133 -26.99 -17.87 -20.27
CA GLU A 133 -26.29 -16.82 -19.49
C GLU A 133 -24.80 -17.14 -19.37
N ILE A 134 -24.43 -18.40 -19.12
CA ILE A 134 -23.01 -18.81 -19.11
C ILE A 134 -22.33 -18.52 -20.46
N ASN A 135 -23.01 -18.82 -21.57
CA ASN A 135 -22.45 -18.61 -22.91
C ASN A 135 -22.33 -17.13 -23.26
N GLU A 136 -23.28 -16.30 -22.85
CA GLU A 136 -23.21 -14.84 -22.99
C GLU A 136 -22.01 -14.28 -22.23
N ILE A 137 -21.81 -14.68 -20.97
CA ILE A 137 -20.66 -14.25 -20.15
C ILE A 137 -19.34 -14.66 -20.81
N LYS A 138 -19.27 -15.88 -21.36
CA LYS A 138 -18.07 -16.36 -22.07
C LYS A 138 -17.78 -15.55 -23.33
N GLN A 139 -18.81 -15.20 -24.09
CA GLN A 139 -18.67 -14.40 -25.29
C GLN A 139 -18.18 -12.99 -24.95
N LEU A 140 -18.78 -12.35 -23.95
CA LEU A 140 -18.36 -11.04 -23.45
C LEU A 140 -16.90 -11.06 -22.97
N ALA A 141 -16.50 -12.09 -22.22
CA ALA A 141 -15.12 -12.24 -21.77
C ALA A 141 -14.14 -12.37 -22.95
N LYS A 142 -14.52 -13.09 -24.01
CA LYS A 142 -13.71 -13.23 -25.23
C LYS A 142 -13.57 -11.90 -25.97
N GLU A 143 -14.64 -11.15 -26.10
CA GLU A 143 -14.62 -9.83 -26.74
C GLU A 143 -13.73 -8.85 -25.96
N ASN A 144 -13.86 -8.81 -24.64
CA ASN A 144 -13.01 -7.98 -23.78
C ASN A 144 -11.53 -8.37 -23.87
N ALA A 145 -11.21 -9.66 -23.99
CA ALA A 145 -9.83 -10.11 -24.14
C ALA A 145 -9.20 -9.60 -25.46
N VAL A 146 -9.98 -9.56 -26.55
CA VAL A 146 -9.52 -8.97 -27.82
C VAL A 146 -9.26 -7.48 -27.67
N LEU A 147 -10.18 -6.74 -27.05
CA LEU A 147 -10.01 -5.30 -26.82
C LEU A 147 -8.76 -5.00 -25.98
N VAL A 148 -8.52 -5.79 -24.93
CA VAL A 148 -7.32 -5.62 -24.09
C VAL A 148 -6.05 -5.88 -24.88
N HIS A 149 -6.06 -6.86 -25.78
CA HIS A 149 -4.92 -7.13 -26.65
C HIS A 149 -4.64 -5.98 -27.64
N GLU A 150 -5.69 -5.30 -28.10
CA GLU A 150 -5.58 -4.14 -28.99
C GLU A 150 -5.12 -2.86 -28.28
N MET A 151 -5.13 -2.79 -26.94
CA MET A 151 -4.58 -1.66 -26.16
C MET A 151 -3.03 -1.61 -26.16
N GLY A 152 -2.38 -2.21 -27.17
CA GLY A 152 -0.94 -2.13 -27.36
C GLY A 152 -0.48 -0.73 -27.81
N ASN A 153 0.84 -0.56 -27.83
CA ASN A 153 1.43 0.66 -28.39
C ASN A 153 1.04 0.79 -29.86
N GLN A 154 0.41 1.91 -30.23
CA GLN A 154 0.27 2.25 -31.64
C GLN A 154 1.66 2.40 -32.25
N GLU A 155 1.89 1.71 -33.38
CA GLU A 155 3.09 1.86 -34.18
C GLU A 155 3.18 3.33 -34.60
N LYS A 156 4.14 4.06 -34.01
CA LYS A 156 4.48 5.43 -34.39
C LYS A 156 5.82 5.37 -35.10
N ASP A 157 6.00 6.28 -36.06
CA ASP A 157 7.24 6.46 -36.82
C ASP A 157 8.48 6.30 -35.92
N ASP A 158 9.55 5.74 -36.50
CA ASP A 158 10.81 5.47 -35.78
C ASP A 158 11.24 6.69 -34.94
N LEU A 159 11.16 6.56 -33.62
CA LEU A 159 11.61 7.59 -32.67
C LEU A 159 13.12 7.83 -32.76
N ILE A 160 13.86 6.89 -33.36
CA ILE A 160 15.31 6.90 -33.51
C ILE A 160 15.63 6.97 -35.00
N THR A 161 16.02 8.16 -35.48
CA THR A 161 16.60 8.31 -36.82
C THR A 161 18.12 8.18 -36.76
N HIS A 162 18.70 7.26 -37.53
CA HIS A 162 20.15 7.15 -37.65
C HIS A 162 20.71 8.30 -38.52
N PHE A 163 21.63 9.09 -37.96
CA PHE A 163 22.35 10.10 -38.72
C PHE A 163 23.37 9.43 -39.64
N THR A 164 23.13 9.46 -40.95
CA THR A 164 24.15 9.11 -41.95
C THR A 164 25.10 10.29 -42.11
N GLN A 165 26.35 10.11 -41.69
CA GLN A 165 27.44 11.08 -41.84
C GLN A 165 27.87 11.11 -43.31
N SER A 166 27.69 12.25 -43.98
CA SER A 166 28.19 12.53 -45.34
C SER A 166 29.63 13.04 -45.30
#